data_AF-A0AAV2GE37-F1
#
_entry.id   AF-A0AAV2GE37-F1
#
_cell.length_a   1.000
_cell.length_b   1.000
_cell.length_c   1.000
_cell.angle_alpha   90.00
_cell.angle_beta   90.00
_cell.angle_gamma   90.00
#
_symmetry.space_group_name_H-M   'P 1'
#
loop_
_entity.id
_entity.type
_entity.pdbx_description
1 polymer ?
#
loop_
_entity_poly.entity_id
_entity_poly.type
_entity_poly.pdbx_seq_one_letter_code
_entity_poly.pdbx_strand_id
1 'polypeptide(L)'
;MACLLLPLTIITLIHFLPLLILHHDHHDNNNLPKGSFGWPLLGETLGFLNPHPSTSLGAFLQDHCSRKVFRSHLFLSPTLVSCDQELNYFILQNEGKLFECIYPKPIHGILGNVSMLVVVGDTHRRLRNVSLSLVNVTKSNPEFLHDVEMHDCNCDYEIMVWETAGAVL
;
A
#
# COMPACT_ATOMS: atom_id res chain seq x y z
N MET A 1 44.54 23.64 8.23
CA MET A 1 43.58 22.50 8.12
C MET A 1 42.18 22.82 8.67
N ALA A 2 42.00 23.79 9.58
CA ALA A 2 40.67 24.14 10.12
C ALA A 2 39.71 24.84 9.13
N CYS A 3 40.20 25.59 8.12
CA CYS A 3 39.34 26.30 7.15
C CYS A 3 38.45 25.40 6.28
N LEU A 4 38.80 24.13 6.09
CA LEU A 4 38.01 23.19 5.26
C LEU A 4 36.93 22.44 6.05
N LEU A 5 36.96 22.50 7.40
CA LEU A 5 35.98 21.83 8.24
C LEU A 5 34.69 22.64 8.40
N LEU A 6 34.78 23.97 8.38
CA LEU A 6 33.63 24.88 8.45
C LEU A 6 32.62 24.72 7.29
N PRO A 7 33.04 24.64 6.01
CA PRO A 7 32.09 24.40 4.93
C PRO A 7 31.47 22.99 5.01
N LEU A 8 32.23 21.97 5.46
CA LEU A 8 31.71 20.61 5.63
C LEU A 8 30.62 20.54 6.71
N THR A 9 30.79 21.21 7.84
CA THR A 9 29.78 21.26 8.90
C THR A 9 28.56 22.08 8.51
N ILE A 10 28.73 23.13 7.71
CA ILE A 10 27.61 23.91 7.15
C ILE A 10 26.83 23.07 6.13
N ILE A 11 27.52 22.32 5.27
CA ILE A 11 26.88 21.42 4.28
C ILE A 11 26.09 20.32 5.00
N THR A 12 26.66 19.68 6.03
CA THR A 12 25.91 18.69 6.81
C THR A 12 24.72 19.34 7.51
N LEU A 13 24.88 20.50 8.14
CA LEU A 13 23.76 21.20 8.78
C LEU A 13 22.67 21.55 7.76
N ILE A 14 23.01 22.06 6.57
CA ILE A 14 22.04 22.41 5.52
C ILE A 14 21.34 21.16 4.96
N HIS A 15 22.01 20.01 4.89
CA HIS A 15 21.39 18.76 4.44
C HIS A 15 20.53 18.10 5.53
N PHE A 16 20.94 18.15 6.80
CA PHE A 16 20.24 17.49 7.92
C PHE A 16 19.19 18.39 8.59
N LEU A 17 19.26 19.71 8.44
CA LEU A 17 18.26 20.65 8.98
C LEU A 17 16.87 20.49 8.33
N PRO A 18 16.74 20.31 7.00
CA PRO A 18 15.46 19.97 6.36
C PRO A 18 14.88 18.64 6.87
N LEU A 19 15.73 17.63 7.12
CA LEU A 19 15.33 16.36 7.73
C LEU A 19 14.74 16.57 9.14
N LEU A 20 15.34 17.44 9.95
CA LEU A 20 14.84 17.80 11.28
C LEU A 20 13.57 18.64 11.24
N ILE A 21 13.43 19.55 10.28
CA ILE A 21 12.22 20.38 10.09
C ILE A 21 11.05 19.51 9.60
N LEU A 22 11.29 18.58 8.68
CA LEU A 22 10.28 17.61 8.22
C LEU A 22 9.86 16.63 9.33
N HIS A 23 10.74 16.33 10.28
CA HIS A 23 10.41 15.52 11.45
C HIS A 23 9.58 16.28 12.50
N HIS A 24 9.57 17.62 12.47
CA HIS A 24 8.91 18.44 13.48
C HIS A 24 7.43 18.71 13.20
N ASP A 25 6.93 18.46 12.00
CA ASP A 25 5.52 18.72 11.67
C ASP A 25 4.63 17.52 12.01
N HIS A 26 4.42 17.30 13.31
CA HIS A 26 3.38 16.41 13.81
C HIS A 26 2.21 17.26 14.31
N HIS A 27 1.45 17.83 13.35
CA HIS A 27 0.20 18.48 13.67
C HIS A 27 -0.85 17.39 13.97
N ASP A 28 -1.03 17.10 15.26
CA ASP A 28 -2.14 16.28 15.76
C ASP A 28 -3.46 17.05 15.58
N ASN A 29 -4.02 16.95 14.38
CA ASN A 29 -5.43 17.26 14.19
C ASN A 29 -6.26 16.16 14.87
N ASN A 30 -6.99 16.53 15.93
CA ASN A 30 -7.82 15.65 16.75
C ASN A 30 -8.88 14.82 15.98
N ASN A 31 -9.13 15.13 14.70
CA ASN A 31 -10.11 14.45 13.87
C ASN A 31 -9.50 13.38 12.94
N LEU A 32 -8.16 13.23 12.90
CA LEU A 32 -7.51 12.22 12.06
C LEU A 32 -7.20 10.93 12.85
N PRO A 33 -7.19 9.76 12.19
CA PRO A 33 -6.77 8.51 12.81
C PRO A 33 -5.36 8.63 13.39
N LYS A 34 -5.17 8.15 14.63
CA LYS A 34 -3.88 8.21 15.33
C LYS A 34 -2.84 7.35 14.61
N GLY A 35 -1.64 7.90 14.44
CA GLY A 35 -0.51 7.21 13.82
C GLY A 35 0.70 8.12 13.63
N SER A 36 1.79 7.56 13.11
CA SER A 36 3.08 8.22 12.92
C SER A 36 3.47 8.17 11.44
N PHE A 37 4.07 9.23 10.92
CA PHE A 37 4.63 9.22 9.57
C PHE A 37 6.05 8.61 9.51
N GLY A 38 6.61 8.16 10.64
CA GLY A 38 7.87 7.43 10.67
C GLY A 38 9.08 8.29 10.27
N TRP A 39 10.05 7.67 9.58
CA TRP A 39 11.25 8.37 9.13
C TRP A 39 10.92 9.41 8.06
N PRO A 40 11.60 10.58 8.07
CA PRO A 40 11.46 11.52 6.97
C PRO A 40 11.85 10.85 5.64
N LEU A 41 11.05 11.10 4.59
CA LEU A 41 11.13 10.50 3.25
C LEU A 41 10.66 9.03 3.15
N LEU A 42 11.32 8.08 3.83
CA LEU A 42 11.01 6.65 3.72
C LEU A 42 9.79 6.21 4.53
N GLY A 43 9.45 6.97 5.57
CA GLY A 43 8.35 6.68 6.45
C GLY A 43 8.54 5.40 7.23
N GLU A 44 7.50 4.56 7.20
CA GLU A 44 7.50 3.22 7.81
C GLU A 44 7.57 2.10 6.75
N THR A 45 7.80 2.45 5.48
CA THR A 45 7.80 1.53 4.33
C THR A 45 8.72 0.31 4.53
N LEU A 46 9.92 0.50 5.10
CA LEU A 46 10.85 -0.62 5.35
C LEU A 46 10.32 -1.57 6.43
N GLY A 47 9.65 -1.03 7.44
CA GLY A 47 8.99 -1.84 8.47
C GLY A 47 7.86 -2.66 7.89
N PHE A 48 7.04 -2.03 7.01
CA PHE A 48 5.95 -2.67 6.30
C PHE A 48 6.41 -3.79 5.36
N LEU A 49 7.52 -3.59 4.63
CA LEU A 49 8.06 -4.57 3.68
C LEU A 49 8.95 -5.65 4.32
N ASN A 50 9.08 -5.67 5.65
CA ASN A 50 9.91 -6.68 6.31
C ASN A 50 9.35 -8.08 6.04
N PRO A 51 10.20 -9.04 5.58
CA PRO A 51 9.73 -10.39 5.29
C PRO A 51 9.12 -11.07 6.51
N HIS A 52 7.97 -11.70 6.31
CA HIS A 52 7.28 -12.51 7.32
C HIS A 52 6.63 -13.72 6.65
N PRO A 53 6.27 -14.77 7.42
CA PRO A 53 5.49 -15.89 6.90
C PRO A 53 4.15 -15.40 6.33
N SER A 54 3.66 -16.01 5.25
CA SER A 54 2.37 -15.68 4.63
C SER A 54 1.17 -16.01 5.53
N THR A 55 1.36 -16.86 6.53
CA THR A 55 0.36 -17.22 7.55
C THR A 55 0.32 -16.25 8.74
N SER A 56 1.06 -15.14 8.66
CA SER A 56 1.13 -14.12 9.70
C SER A 56 1.02 -12.73 9.08
N LEU A 57 0.46 -11.78 9.84
CA LEU A 57 0.37 -10.36 9.47
C LEU A 57 1.76 -9.68 9.44
N GLY A 58 2.78 -10.29 10.04
CA GLY A 58 4.09 -9.68 10.21
C GLY A 58 4.13 -8.68 11.38
N ALA A 59 5.35 -8.35 11.82
CA ALA A 59 5.56 -7.55 13.03
C ALA A 59 4.98 -6.13 12.92
N PHE A 60 5.08 -5.51 11.76
CA PHE A 60 4.58 -4.15 11.52
C PHE A 60 3.06 -4.06 11.69
N LEU A 61 2.31 -4.92 10.99
CA LEU A 61 0.86 -4.91 11.08
C LEU A 61 0.38 -5.41 12.44
N GLN A 62 1.08 -6.35 13.06
CA GLN A 62 0.73 -6.81 14.41
C GLN A 62 0.81 -5.69 15.46
N ASP A 63 1.82 -4.81 15.39
CA ASP A 63 1.98 -3.68 16.31
C ASP A 63 0.95 -2.56 16.02
N HIS A 64 0.69 -2.28 14.74
CA HIS A 64 -0.15 -1.16 14.33
C HIS A 64 -1.65 -1.48 14.29
N CYS A 65 -2.05 -2.72 13.97
CA CYS A 65 -3.46 -3.16 13.90
C CYS A 65 -4.12 -3.35 15.28
N SER A 66 -3.42 -3.07 16.37
CA SER A 66 -4.08 -2.77 17.66
C SER A 66 -5.15 -1.66 17.50
N ARG A 67 -4.98 -0.80 16.49
CA ARG A 67 -5.96 0.19 16.04
C ARG A 67 -6.66 -0.32 14.78
N LYS A 68 -7.98 -0.08 14.70
CA LYS A 68 -8.79 -0.38 13.52
C LYS A 68 -8.32 0.35 12.26
N VAL A 69 -7.93 1.62 12.40
CA VAL A 69 -7.43 2.47 11.32
C VAL A 69 -6.30 3.33 11.87
N PHE A 70 -5.21 3.46 11.12
CA PHE A 70 -4.07 4.31 11.50
C PHE A 70 -3.48 5.03 10.29
N ARG A 71 -2.83 6.17 10.54
CA ARG A 71 -2.01 6.86 9.53
C ARG A 71 -0.55 6.41 9.60
N SER A 72 0.08 6.34 8.44
CA SER A 72 1.48 6.01 8.23
C SER A 72 2.02 6.76 7.01
N HIS A 73 3.31 6.63 6.72
CA HIS A 73 3.91 7.08 5.46
C HIS A 73 4.49 5.85 4.76
N LEU A 74 3.80 5.37 3.73
CA LEU A 74 4.15 4.15 3.00
C LEU A 74 4.38 4.50 1.54
N PHE A 75 5.39 3.88 0.90
CA PHE A 75 5.70 4.09 -0.52
C PHE A 75 5.96 5.55 -0.91
N LEU A 76 6.63 6.28 -0.01
CA LEU A 76 6.94 7.71 -0.16
C LEU A 76 5.71 8.63 -0.15
N SER A 77 4.58 8.16 0.38
CA SER A 77 3.36 8.97 0.48
C SER A 77 2.61 8.79 1.81
N PRO A 78 1.88 9.82 2.29
CA PRO A 78 1.02 9.70 3.47
C PRO A 78 -0.18 8.77 3.22
N THR A 79 -0.33 7.76 4.09
CA THR A 79 -1.21 6.61 3.87
C THR A 79 -2.02 6.25 5.12
N LEU A 80 -3.32 6.06 4.96
CA LEU A 80 -4.24 5.45 5.91
C LEU A 80 -4.29 3.94 5.70
N VAL A 81 -4.00 3.18 6.74
CA VAL A 81 -4.09 1.72 6.73
C VAL A 81 -5.31 1.29 7.52
N SER A 82 -6.10 0.38 6.96
CA SER A 82 -7.31 -0.15 7.59
C SER A 82 -7.13 -1.63 7.92
N CYS A 83 -7.18 -1.93 9.21
CA CYS A 83 -7.27 -3.29 9.75
C CYS A 83 -8.71 -3.67 10.14
N ASP A 84 -9.70 -2.84 9.77
CA ASP A 84 -11.11 -3.06 10.07
C ASP A 84 -11.83 -3.69 8.88
N GLN A 85 -12.40 -4.87 9.08
CA GLN A 85 -13.04 -5.65 8.03
C GLN A 85 -14.27 -4.94 7.43
N GLU A 86 -15.06 -4.25 8.25
CA GLU A 86 -16.26 -3.54 7.79
C GLU A 86 -15.89 -2.35 6.89
N LEU A 87 -14.90 -1.55 7.32
CA LEU A 87 -14.36 -0.48 6.49
C LEU A 87 -13.75 -1.03 5.19
N ASN A 88 -13.03 -2.14 5.28
CA ASN A 88 -12.43 -2.77 4.12
C ASN A 88 -13.50 -3.18 3.09
N TYR A 89 -14.56 -3.84 3.54
CA TYR A 89 -15.68 -4.19 2.70
C TYR A 89 -16.35 -2.95 2.09
N PHE A 90 -16.59 -1.91 2.88
CA PHE A 90 -17.19 -0.66 2.40
C PHE A 90 -16.38 0.00 1.29
N ILE A 91 -15.06 0.04 1.43
CA ILE A 91 -14.18 0.65 0.43
C ILE A 91 -14.23 -0.16 -0.87
N LEU A 92 -14.11 -1.48 -0.80
CA LEU A 92 -14.18 -2.37 -1.98
C LEU A 92 -15.53 -2.26 -2.72
N GLN A 93 -16.64 -2.14 -1.99
CA GLN A 93 -17.97 -1.97 -2.61
C GLN A 93 -18.15 -0.61 -3.30
N ASN A 94 -17.34 0.39 -2.95
CA ASN A 94 -17.43 1.75 -3.48
C ASN A 94 -16.23 2.13 -4.38
N GLU A 95 -15.48 1.14 -4.85
CA GLU A 95 -14.45 1.31 -5.89
C GLU A 95 -15.07 1.92 -7.16
N GLY A 96 -14.40 2.94 -7.72
CA GLY A 96 -14.86 3.70 -8.88
C GLY A 96 -15.96 4.73 -8.59
N LYS A 97 -16.38 4.89 -7.33
CA LYS A 97 -17.36 5.90 -6.91
C LYS A 97 -16.78 6.86 -5.88
N LEU A 98 -16.36 6.32 -4.73
CA LEU A 98 -15.79 7.08 -3.61
C LEU A 98 -14.28 6.85 -3.49
N PHE A 99 -13.81 5.71 -3.97
CA PHE A 99 -12.41 5.29 -3.89
C PHE A 99 -11.92 4.84 -5.25
N GLU A 100 -10.63 5.01 -5.50
CA GLU A 100 -9.96 4.56 -6.72
C GLU A 100 -8.77 3.68 -6.36
N CYS A 101 -8.59 2.59 -7.10
CA CYS A 101 -7.45 1.71 -6.95
C CYS A 101 -6.24 2.31 -7.66
N ILE A 102 -5.16 2.52 -6.92
CA ILE A 102 -3.94 3.14 -7.40
C ILE A 102 -2.79 2.24 -6.92
N TYR A 103 -1.69 2.28 -7.67
CA TYR A 103 -0.50 1.51 -7.38
C TYR A 103 0.74 2.37 -7.58
N PRO A 104 1.84 2.07 -6.86
CA PRO A 104 3.12 2.73 -7.06
C PRO A 104 3.57 2.62 -8.52
N LYS A 105 4.18 3.70 -9.04
CA LYS A 105 4.69 3.80 -10.42
C LYS A 105 5.49 2.57 -10.92
N PRO A 106 6.33 1.90 -10.10
CA PRO A 106 7.03 0.70 -10.55
C PRO A 106 6.10 -0.41 -11.07
N ILE A 107 4.90 -0.57 -10.51
CA ILE A 107 3.91 -1.58 -10.93
C ILE A 107 3.41 -1.26 -12.35
N HIS A 108 3.19 0.01 -12.67
CA HIS A 108 2.79 0.45 -14.01
C HIS A 108 3.84 0.10 -15.07
N GLY A 109 5.12 0.25 -14.72
CA GLY A 109 6.23 -0.07 -15.63
C GLY A 109 6.37 -1.57 -15.93
N ILE A 110 6.01 -2.43 -14.98
CA ILE A 110 6.14 -3.89 -15.11
C ILE A 110 4.90 -4.49 -15.77
N LEU A 111 3.70 -4.14 -15.30
CA LEU A 111 2.45 -4.72 -15.78
C LEU A 111 1.91 -4.01 -17.03
N GLY A 112 2.39 -2.80 -17.30
CA GLY A 112 1.92 -1.95 -18.37
C GLY A 112 0.64 -1.19 -18.04
N ASN A 113 0.43 -0.09 -18.77
CA ASN A 113 -0.65 0.87 -18.54
C ASN A 113 -2.06 0.36 -18.89
N VAL A 114 -2.16 -0.86 -19.44
CA VAL A 114 -3.44 -1.48 -19.87
C VAL A 114 -3.75 -2.74 -19.06
N SER A 115 -3.04 -2.98 -17.96
CA SER A 115 -3.28 -4.12 -17.08
C SER A 115 -4.50 -3.91 -16.20
N MET A 116 -5.15 -5.01 -15.79
CA MET A 116 -6.33 -4.98 -14.91
C MET A 116 -6.10 -4.18 -13.62
N LEU A 117 -4.88 -4.25 -13.07
CA LEU A 117 -4.52 -3.56 -11.83
C LEU A 117 -4.31 -2.06 -12.03
N VAL A 118 -4.02 -1.61 -13.25
CA VAL A 118 -3.69 -0.19 -13.51
C VAL A 118 -4.88 0.57 -14.11
N VAL A 119 -5.71 -0.08 -14.92
CA VAL A 119 -6.83 0.61 -15.56
C VAL A 119 -7.99 0.81 -14.58
N VAL A 120 -8.73 1.91 -14.76
CA VAL A 120 -9.93 2.25 -13.97
C VAL A 120 -11.15 2.46 -14.86
N GLY A 121 -12.34 2.47 -14.26
CA GLY A 121 -13.60 2.78 -14.95
C GLY A 121 -14.02 1.74 -16.00
N ASP A 122 -14.55 2.21 -17.14
CA ASP A 122 -15.11 1.33 -18.17
C ASP A 122 -14.08 0.39 -18.82
N THR A 123 -12.83 0.82 -18.92
CA THR A 123 -11.75 -0.02 -19.45
C THR A 123 -11.48 -1.20 -18.52
N HIS A 124 -11.41 -0.95 -17.21
CA HIS A 124 -11.33 -2.01 -16.21
C HIS A 124 -12.52 -2.96 -16.30
N ARG A 125 -13.74 -2.42 -16.40
CA ARG A 125 -14.97 -3.22 -16.53
C ARG A 125 -14.93 -4.14 -17.75
N ARG A 126 -14.46 -3.64 -18.89
CA ARG A 126 -14.33 -4.43 -20.12
C ARG A 126 -13.31 -5.54 -19.98
N LEU A 127 -12.11 -5.24 -19.48
CA LEU A 127 -11.07 -6.24 -19.25
C LEU A 127 -11.59 -7.32 -18.28
N ARG A 128 -12.19 -6.91 -17.16
CA ARG A 128 -12.74 -7.84 -16.16
C ARG A 128 -13.78 -8.78 -16.75
N ASN A 129 -14.68 -8.27 -17.60
CA ASN A 129 -15.69 -9.09 -18.24
C ASN A 129 -15.08 -10.12 -19.21
N VAL A 130 -14.03 -9.75 -19.95
CA VAL A 130 -13.30 -10.69 -20.82
C VAL A 130 -12.64 -11.79 -19.98
N SER A 131 -11.94 -11.42 -18.91
CA SER A 131 -11.31 -12.38 -18.00
C SER A 131 -12.34 -13.34 -17.36
N LEU A 132 -13.47 -12.81 -16.89
CA LEU A 132 -14.54 -13.65 -16.32
C LEU A 132 -15.18 -14.58 -17.34
N SER A 133 -15.38 -14.11 -18.58
CA SER A 133 -15.89 -14.94 -19.66
C SER A 133 -14.96 -16.13 -19.91
N LEU A 134 -13.65 -15.88 -19.97
CA LEU A 134 -12.64 -16.92 -20.14
C LEU A 134 -12.69 -17.94 -18.99
N VAL A 135 -12.66 -17.46 -17.74
CA VAL A 135 -12.71 -18.34 -16.55
C VAL A 135 -13.99 -19.18 -16.52
N ASN A 136 -15.13 -18.61 -16.90
CA ASN A 136 -16.38 -19.36 -16.95
C ASN A 136 -16.35 -20.49 -17.99
N VAL A 137 -15.69 -20.27 -19.14
CA VAL A 137 -15.50 -21.29 -20.17
C VAL A 137 -14.54 -22.38 -19.69
N THR A 138 -13.47 -22.02 -19.00
CA THR A 138 -12.47 -23.01 -18.53
C THR A 138 -12.93 -23.79 -17.31
N LYS A 139 -13.76 -23.20 -16.44
CA LYS A 139 -14.29 -23.85 -15.23
C LYS A 139 -15.09 -25.12 -15.52
N SER A 140 -15.71 -25.23 -16.69
CA SER A 140 -16.42 -26.46 -17.09
C SER A 140 -15.51 -27.60 -17.57
N ASN A 141 -14.19 -27.38 -17.67
CA ASN A 141 -13.24 -28.42 -18.05
C ASN A 141 -12.79 -29.20 -16.80
N PRO A 142 -12.99 -30.54 -16.74
CA PRO A 142 -12.59 -31.36 -15.59
C PRO A 142 -11.08 -31.34 -15.31
N GLU A 143 -10.22 -31.13 -16.32
CA GLU A 143 -8.77 -31.00 -16.12
C GLU A 143 -8.43 -29.72 -15.32
N PHE A 144 -9.15 -28.63 -15.57
CA PHE A 144 -8.93 -27.36 -14.87
C PHE A 144 -9.26 -27.47 -13.37
N LEU A 145 -10.29 -28.24 -13.00
CA LEU A 145 -10.65 -28.44 -11.60
C LEU A 145 -9.58 -29.24 -10.85
N HIS A 146 -9.02 -30.28 -11.48
CA HIS A 146 -7.96 -31.07 -10.88
C HIS A 146 -6.68 -30.25 -10.63
N ASP A 147 -6.32 -29.37 -11.56
CA ASP A 147 -5.15 -28.50 -11.43
C ASP A 147 -5.30 -27.47 -10.31
N VAL A 148 -6.52 -26.93 -10.10
CA VAL A 148 -6.81 -25.97 -9.03
C VAL A 148 -6.74 -26.62 -7.65
N GLU A 149 -7.35 -27.80 -7.49
CA GLU A 149 -7.33 -28.53 -6.20
C GLU A 149 -5.92 -28.92 -5.77
N MET A 150 -5.03 -29.21 -6.72
CA MET A 150 -3.64 -29.59 -6.43
C MET A 150 -2.75 -28.40 -5.98
N HIS A 151 -3.20 -27.16 -6.14
CA HIS A 151 -2.42 -25.94 -5.87
C HIS A 151 -3.07 -24.99 -4.84
N ASP A 152 -4.04 -25.47 -4.06
CA ASP A 152 -4.72 -24.63 -3.08
C ASP A 152 -3.79 -24.29 -1.90
N CYS A 153 -3.32 -23.05 -1.85
CA CYS A 153 -2.51 -22.50 -0.76
C CYS A 153 -3.40 -21.68 0.17
N ASN A 154 -3.66 -22.18 1.38
CA ASN A 154 -4.49 -21.52 2.38
C ASN A 154 -3.82 -20.22 2.88
N CYS A 155 -4.31 -19.06 2.45
CA CYS A 155 -3.83 -17.73 2.85
C CYS A 155 -5.02 -16.86 3.32
N ASP A 156 -5.28 -16.81 4.64
CA ASP A 156 -6.49 -16.22 5.25
C ASP A 156 -6.30 -14.79 5.82
N TYR A 157 -5.45 -13.94 5.24
CA TYR A 157 -5.26 -12.58 5.76
C TYR A 157 -5.28 -11.51 4.66
N GLU A 158 -6.42 -10.82 4.53
CA GLU A 158 -6.62 -9.71 3.59
C GLU A 158 -6.54 -8.37 4.35
N ILE A 159 -5.48 -7.59 4.12
CA ILE A 159 -5.27 -6.25 4.71
C ILE A 159 -5.31 -5.22 3.58
N MET A 160 -5.90 -4.04 3.83
CA MET A 160 -5.98 -2.97 2.85
C MET A 160 -5.27 -1.68 3.29
N VAL A 161 -4.46 -1.14 2.38
CA VAL A 161 -3.66 0.07 2.52
C VAL A 161 -4.21 1.16 1.58
N TRP A 162 -4.38 2.40 2.08
CA TRP A 162 -5.00 3.50 1.32
C TRP A 162 -4.21 4.80 1.44
N GLU A 163 -3.69 5.35 0.35
CA GLU A 163 -2.98 6.64 0.39
C GLU A 163 -3.96 7.82 0.51
N THR A 164 -3.63 8.85 1.30
CA THR A 164 -4.41 10.11 1.35
C THR A 164 -4.39 10.92 0.05
N ALA A 165 -3.60 10.48 -0.95
CA ALA A 165 -3.57 11.02 -2.31
C ALA A 165 -3.73 9.97 -3.43
N GLY A 166 -4.15 8.73 -3.11
CA GLY A 166 -4.42 7.68 -4.09
C GLY A 166 -3.70 6.36 -3.84
N ALA A 167 -4.49 5.32 -3.53
CA ALA A 167 -4.18 3.97 -3.01
C ALA A 167 -2.88 3.24 -3.42
N VAL A 168 -2.52 2.23 -2.62
CA VAL A 168 -1.57 1.14 -2.92
C VAL A 168 -2.12 -0.12 -2.24
N LEU A 169 -2.35 -1.22 -2.98
CA LEU A 169 -2.70 -2.52 -2.39
C LEU A 169 -1.70 -3.00 -1.34
#